data_AF-A0A913WZD6-F1
#
_entry.id   AF-A0A913WZD6-F1
#
_cell.length_a   1.000
_cell.length_b   1.000
_cell.length_c   1.000
_cell.angle_alpha   90.00
_cell.angle_beta   90.00
_cell.angle_gamma   90.00
#
_symmetry.space_group_name_H-M   'P 1'
#
loop_
_entity.id
_entity.type
_entity.pdbx_description
1 polymer ?
#
loop_
_entity_poly.entity_id
_entity_poly.type
_entity_poly.pdbx_seq_one_letter_code
_entity_poly.pdbx_strand_id
1 'polypeptide(L)'
;MKVLLVTLCAFVLVLRANGSIMEFSQLTKSSHSSVNDPKVRYLSAFKDFNSYKIPHQVLDEFTTYVDRLQSDQTVLNPGEDNELTKEIRNELDLIRKAMADEEEEKRVKSGQQVKGIDCGEFGCCADNSKADSRKRKGCAEKLCEDVFKTTCRSFTPKEKAIKCQTKTIRENCPYTCSDGRCLRKSPASPVRTCQQLYPPDMCCWDGTIARGPNNFGCKPCVDRYPHACKIFSMSWKSCKSNSWRMRKFFKDFCPTTCGHCTS
;
A
#
# COMPACT_ATOMS: atom_id res chain seq x y z
N MET A 1 -40.74 9.29 -25.11
CA MET A 1 -40.23 8.00 -24.56
C MET A 1 -38.82 8.07 -23.96
N LYS A 2 -37.82 8.73 -24.60
CA LYS A 2 -36.44 8.79 -24.07
C LYS A 2 -36.27 9.56 -22.75
N VAL A 3 -37.03 10.63 -22.53
CA VAL A 3 -36.96 11.45 -21.30
C VAL A 3 -37.48 10.70 -20.07
N LEU A 4 -38.48 9.84 -20.25
CA LEU A 4 -39.06 9.03 -19.17
C LEU A 4 -38.09 7.93 -18.70
N LEU A 5 -37.29 7.38 -19.61
CA LEU A 5 -36.31 6.34 -19.29
C LEU A 5 -35.12 6.88 -18.48
N VAL A 6 -34.68 8.11 -18.80
CA VAL A 6 -33.55 8.76 -18.09
C VAL A 6 -33.96 9.17 -16.68
N THR A 7 -35.19 9.68 -16.50
CA THR A 7 -35.72 10.02 -15.18
C THR A 7 -35.96 8.78 -14.32
N LEU A 8 -36.44 7.67 -14.89
CA LEU A 8 -36.58 6.41 -14.16
C LEU A 8 -35.23 5.82 -13.74
N CYS A 9 -34.21 5.88 -14.60
CA CYS A 9 -32.85 5.45 -14.25
C CYS A 9 -32.23 6.30 -13.13
N ALA A 10 -32.40 7.62 -13.18
CA ALA A 10 -31.92 8.51 -12.12
C ALA A 10 -32.63 8.21 -10.78
N PHE A 11 -33.95 7.98 -10.82
CA PHE A 11 -34.74 7.67 -9.63
C PHE A 11 -34.37 6.31 -9.03
N VAL A 12 -34.14 5.28 -9.85
CA VAL A 12 -33.69 3.95 -9.39
C VAL A 12 -32.27 4.00 -8.81
N LEU A 13 -31.38 4.83 -9.35
CA LEU A 13 -30.03 5.03 -8.80
C LEU A 13 -30.07 5.76 -7.45
N VAL A 14 -30.93 6.77 -7.30
CA VAL A 14 -31.12 7.49 -6.04
C VAL A 14 -31.77 6.58 -4.98
N LEU A 15 -32.75 5.76 -5.35
CA LEU A 15 -33.37 4.79 -4.44
C LEU A 15 -32.40 3.69 -4.00
N ARG A 16 -31.50 3.22 -4.88
CA ARG A 16 -30.45 2.27 -4.52
C ARG A 16 -29.36 2.88 -3.63
N ALA A 17 -29.04 4.16 -3.80
CA ALA A 17 -28.10 4.86 -2.95
C ALA A 17 -28.66 5.12 -1.54
N ASN A 18 -29.96 5.42 -1.42
CA ASN A 18 -30.58 5.70 -0.12
C ASN A 18 -30.91 4.43 0.70
N GLY A 19 -31.11 3.28 0.04
CA GLY A 19 -31.34 2.00 0.70
C GLY A 19 -30.16 1.54 1.56
N SER A 20 -28.92 1.70 1.09
CA SER A 20 -27.72 1.30 1.86
C SER A 20 -27.42 2.25 3.02
N ILE A 21 -27.82 3.52 2.92
CA ILE A 21 -27.61 4.55 3.96
C ILE A 21 -28.58 4.35 5.13
N MET A 22 -29.84 3.96 4.86
CA MET A 22 -30.80 3.65 5.91
C MET A 22 -30.42 2.42 6.73
N GLU A 23 -29.92 1.35 6.10
CA GLU A 23 -29.40 0.16 6.79
C GLU A 23 -28.15 0.47 7.62
N PHE A 24 -27.27 1.34 7.11
CA PHE A 24 -26.10 1.80 7.86
C PHE A 24 -26.48 2.68 9.07
N SER A 25 -27.53 3.51 8.94
CA SER A 25 -28.04 4.35 10.05
C SER A 25 -28.75 3.55 11.15
N GLN A 26 -29.38 2.43 10.81
CA GLN A 26 -29.97 1.51 11.79
C GLN A 26 -28.90 0.73 12.55
N LEU A 27 -27.78 0.42 11.89
CA LEU A 27 -26.59 -0.18 12.49
C LEU A 27 -25.87 0.78 13.47
N THR A 28 -25.86 2.08 13.20
CA THR A 28 -25.31 3.08 14.13
C THR A 28 -26.27 3.40 15.28
N LYS A 29 -27.59 3.38 15.04
CA LYS A 29 -28.59 3.55 16.11
C LYS A 29 -28.60 2.38 17.11
N SER A 30 -28.34 1.14 16.69
CA SER A 30 -28.21 0.01 17.62
C SER A 30 -26.90 0.04 18.43
N SER A 31 -25.84 0.65 17.89
CA SER A 31 -24.56 0.91 18.58
C SER A 31 -24.66 1.96 19.70
N HIS A 32 -25.59 2.91 19.59
CA HIS A 32 -25.69 4.04 20.52
C HIS A 32 -26.60 3.83 21.74
N SER A 33 -27.36 2.73 21.81
CA SER A 33 -28.27 2.47 22.94
C SER A 33 -27.73 1.41 23.91
N SER A 34 -26.64 1.74 24.61
CA SER A 34 -26.29 1.11 25.88
C SER A 34 -25.23 1.96 26.59
N VAL A 35 -25.67 2.64 27.63
CA VAL A 35 -24.91 3.54 28.48
C VAL A 35 -24.28 2.69 29.58
N ASN A 36 -22.94 2.74 29.68
CA ASN A 36 -22.04 2.36 30.78
C ASN A 36 -20.96 1.35 30.38
N ASP A 37 -19.72 1.85 30.46
CA ASP A 37 -18.41 1.17 30.42
C ASP A 37 -17.65 1.11 29.06
N PRO A 38 -16.70 2.06 28.81
CA PRO A 38 -15.87 2.09 27.61
C PRO A 38 -14.74 1.05 27.57
N LYS A 39 -14.39 0.38 28.69
CA LYS A 39 -13.28 -0.61 28.69
C LYS A 39 -13.69 -1.97 28.14
N VAL A 40 -14.98 -2.33 28.23
CA VAL A 40 -15.49 -3.59 27.67
C VAL A 40 -15.68 -3.51 26.14
N ARG A 41 -15.90 -2.30 25.60
CA ARG A 41 -16.11 -2.05 24.14
C ARG A 41 -14.92 -2.43 23.27
N TYR A 42 -13.69 -2.23 23.75
CA TYR A 42 -12.50 -2.40 22.91
C TYR A 42 -12.13 -3.87 22.66
N LEU A 43 -12.66 -4.80 23.47
CA LEU A 43 -12.36 -6.23 23.34
C LEU A 43 -13.51 -7.03 22.72
N SER A 44 -14.77 -6.57 22.85
CA SER A 44 -15.93 -7.24 22.24
C SER A 44 -16.12 -6.91 20.76
N ALA A 45 -15.77 -5.70 20.31
CA ALA A 45 -15.90 -5.28 18.91
C ALA A 45 -14.89 -5.95 17.94
N PHE A 46 -13.88 -6.65 18.46
CA PHE A 46 -12.80 -7.25 17.66
C PHE A 46 -12.88 -8.78 17.51
N LYS A 47 -13.89 -9.44 18.08
CA LYS A 47 -14.01 -10.91 18.00
C LYS A 47 -14.39 -11.44 16.61
N ASP A 48 -15.00 -10.62 15.75
CA ASP A 48 -15.53 -11.05 14.43
C ASP A 48 -14.91 -10.33 13.22
N PHE A 49 -13.63 -9.94 13.29
CA PHE A 49 -12.95 -9.20 12.19
C PHE A 49 -12.70 -10.02 10.91
N ASN A 50 -12.92 -11.34 10.93
CA ASN A 50 -12.75 -12.20 9.76
C ASN A 50 -13.80 -12.00 8.65
N SER A 51 -14.82 -11.15 8.88
CA SER A 51 -15.92 -10.93 7.92
C SER A 51 -15.93 -9.54 7.25
N TYR A 52 -15.15 -8.57 7.74
CA TYR A 52 -15.21 -7.19 7.23
C TYR A 52 -14.34 -7.02 5.97
N LYS A 53 -15.00 -6.97 4.80
CA LYS A 53 -14.34 -6.67 3.53
C LYS A 53 -14.29 -5.15 3.33
N ILE A 54 -13.09 -4.58 3.43
CA ILE A 54 -12.85 -3.17 3.06
C ILE A 54 -13.23 -2.99 1.58
N PRO A 55 -14.09 -2.01 1.24
CA PRO A 55 -14.51 -1.77 -0.14
C PRO A 55 -13.32 -1.47 -1.06
N HIS A 56 -13.34 -2.01 -2.28
CA HIS A 56 -12.27 -1.82 -3.26
C HIS A 56 -12.00 -0.35 -3.62
N GLN A 57 -12.99 0.54 -3.47
CA GLN A 57 -12.83 1.98 -3.67
C GLN A 57 -11.87 2.63 -2.65
N VAL A 58 -11.93 2.21 -1.38
CA VAL A 58 -10.99 2.68 -0.33
C VAL A 58 -9.56 2.20 -0.63
N LEU A 59 -9.42 1.05 -1.30
CA LEU A 59 -8.15 0.52 -1.78
C LEU A 59 -7.58 1.32 -2.97
N ASP A 60 -8.41 1.66 -3.95
CA ASP A 60 -7.94 2.48 -5.06
C ASP A 60 -7.58 3.88 -4.56
N GLU A 61 -8.35 4.43 -3.62
CA GLU A 61 -8.02 5.69 -2.94
C GLU A 61 -6.72 5.63 -2.18
N PHE A 62 -6.42 4.59 -1.39
CA PHE A 62 -5.13 4.50 -0.68
C PHE A 62 -3.94 4.33 -1.64
N THR A 63 -4.11 3.60 -2.75
CA THR A 63 -3.04 3.46 -3.75
C THR A 63 -2.80 4.79 -4.47
N THR A 64 -3.87 5.45 -4.91
CA THR A 64 -3.82 6.82 -5.46
C THR A 64 -3.29 7.81 -4.43
N TYR A 65 -3.53 7.58 -3.14
CA TYR A 65 -3.08 8.41 -2.04
C TYR A 65 -1.59 8.22 -1.74
N VAL A 66 -1.06 7.00 -1.75
CA VAL A 66 0.39 6.74 -1.71
C VAL A 66 1.08 7.30 -2.96
N ASP A 67 0.43 7.20 -4.11
CA ASP A 67 0.90 7.82 -5.35
C ASP A 67 0.89 9.36 -5.24
N ARG A 68 -0.06 9.95 -4.49
CA ARG A 68 -0.20 11.40 -4.24
C ARG A 68 0.67 11.92 -3.10
N LEU A 69 1.02 11.12 -2.10
CA LEU A 69 1.98 11.52 -1.06
C LEU A 69 3.37 11.84 -1.63
N GLN A 70 3.65 11.35 -2.84
CA GLN A 70 4.87 11.62 -3.59
C GLN A 70 4.67 12.63 -4.74
N SER A 71 3.48 13.22 -4.92
CA SER A 71 3.20 14.22 -5.95
C SER A 71 2.54 15.44 -5.34
N ASP A 72 2.98 16.66 -5.63
CA ASP A 72 2.47 17.92 -5.06
C ASP A 72 0.99 18.27 -5.34
N GLN A 73 0.16 17.34 -5.80
CA GLN A 73 -1.26 17.58 -6.12
C GLN A 73 -2.23 16.91 -5.14
N THR A 74 -2.91 17.75 -4.35
CA THR A 74 -4.05 17.39 -3.50
C THR A 74 -5.38 17.66 -4.19
N VAL A 75 -6.22 16.63 -4.37
CA VAL A 75 -7.70 16.77 -4.39
C VAL A 75 -8.33 15.52 -3.76
N LEU A 76 -8.71 15.60 -2.48
CA LEU A 76 -9.68 14.67 -1.87
C LEU A 76 -11.07 15.32 -1.95
N ASN A 77 -12.10 14.57 -2.34
CA ASN A 77 -13.46 15.08 -2.43
C ASN A 77 -13.99 15.39 -1.00
N PRO A 78 -14.51 16.60 -0.75
CA PRO A 78 -14.86 17.07 0.60
C PRO A 78 -16.20 16.53 1.15
N GLY A 79 -16.64 15.35 0.74
CA GLY A 79 -18.04 14.91 0.91
C GLY A 79 -18.40 14.18 2.21
N GLU A 80 -17.47 13.51 2.90
CA GLU A 80 -17.80 12.71 4.10
C GLU A 80 -16.87 13.06 5.27
N ASP A 81 -17.37 13.95 6.13
CA ASP A 81 -16.67 14.49 7.30
C ASP A 81 -16.96 13.63 8.55
N ASN A 82 -16.57 12.35 8.52
CA ASN A 82 -16.65 11.48 9.70
C ASN A 82 -15.35 11.56 10.56
N GLU A 83 -15.46 11.21 11.84
CA GLU A 83 -14.36 11.31 12.82
C GLU A 83 -13.13 10.48 12.43
N LEU A 84 -13.35 9.30 11.83
CA LEU A 84 -12.30 8.45 11.28
C LEU A 84 -11.56 9.12 10.11
N THR A 85 -12.26 9.83 9.23
CA THR A 85 -11.65 10.59 8.12
C THR A 85 -10.77 11.71 8.65
N LYS A 86 -11.15 12.36 9.77
CA LYS A 86 -10.34 13.40 10.42
C LYS A 86 -9.11 12.83 11.09
N GLU A 87 -9.24 11.70 11.79
CA GLU A 87 -8.11 11.00 12.40
C GLU A 87 -7.10 10.54 11.34
N ILE A 88 -7.60 9.92 10.26
CA ILE A 88 -6.78 9.57 9.10
C ILE A 88 -6.10 10.83 8.56
N ARG A 89 -6.81 11.93 8.30
CA ARG A 89 -6.20 13.17 7.78
C ARG A 89 -5.08 13.71 8.68
N ASN A 90 -5.27 13.72 9.99
CA ASN A 90 -4.25 14.18 10.95
C ASN A 90 -3.00 13.29 10.95
N GLU A 91 -3.18 11.96 11.00
CA GLU A 91 -2.07 11.00 10.92
C GLU A 91 -1.29 11.15 9.60
N LEU A 92 -2.01 11.42 8.51
CA LEU A 92 -1.42 11.63 7.20
C LEU A 92 -0.59 12.91 7.13
N ASP A 93 -1.03 13.99 7.76
CA ASP A 93 -0.25 15.23 7.85
C ASP A 93 1.00 15.06 8.74
N LEU A 94 0.93 14.23 9.79
CA LEU A 94 2.11 13.85 10.58
C LEU A 94 3.13 13.06 9.76
N ILE A 95 2.67 12.10 8.94
CA ILE A 95 3.54 11.34 8.03
C ILE A 95 4.17 12.27 6.98
N ARG A 96 3.41 13.20 6.40
CA ARG A 96 3.95 14.19 5.46
C ARG A 96 5.05 15.03 6.10
N LYS A 97 4.80 15.52 7.31
CA LYS A 97 5.77 16.34 8.04
C LYS A 97 7.05 15.55 8.33
N ALA A 98 6.93 14.32 8.81
CA ALA A 98 8.07 13.44 9.04
C ALA A 98 8.86 13.11 7.76
N MET A 99 8.17 12.91 6.63
CA MET A 99 8.82 12.71 5.33
C MET A 99 9.52 13.97 4.82
N ALA A 100 8.91 15.14 4.98
CA ALA A 100 9.52 16.42 4.61
C ALA A 100 10.77 16.71 5.45
N ASP A 101 10.73 16.43 6.75
CA ASP A 101 11.86 16.59 7.67
C ASP A 101 13.03 15.63 7.32
N GLU A 102 12.75 14.41 6.86
CA GLU A 102 13.78 13.50 6.32
C GLU A 102 14.35 13.97 4.97
N GLU A 103 13.53 14.62 4.15
CA GLU A 103 13.98 15.23 2.89
C GLU A 103 14.87 16.45 3.14
N GLU A 104 14.64 17.18 4.24
CA GLU A 104 15.52 18.27 4.68
C GLU A 104 16.93 17.77 5.08
N GLU A 105 17.05 16.55 5.59
CA GLU A 105 18.35 15.94 5.90
C GLU A 105 19.17 15.66 4.63
N LYS A 106 18.51 15.60 3.46
CA LYS A 106 19.13 15.51 2.13
C LYS A 106 19.13 16.86 1.39
N ARG A 107 19.09 17.99 2.11
CA ARG A 107 19.13 19.33 1.51
C ARG A 107 20.29 19.46 0.52
N VAL A 108 19.92 19.38 -0.75
CA VAL A 108 20.61 19.97 -1.88
C VAL A 108 20.93 21.40 -1.46
N LYS A 109 22.21 21.75 -1.37
CA LYS A 109 22.61 23.10 -0.96
C LYS A 109 21.96 24.11 -1.89
N SER A 110 21.58 25.29 -1.39
CA SER A 110 21.07 26.35 -2.26
C SER A 110 22.07 26.59 -3.41
N GLY A 111 21.61 26.48 -4.65
CA GLY A 111 22.44 26.56 -5.87
C GLY A 111 23.06 25.24 -6.35
N GLN A 112 22.93 24.13 -5.61
CA GLN A 112 23.36 22.82 -6.09
C GLN A 112 22.41 22.32 -7.17
N GLN A 113 22.93 22.15 -8.38
CA GLN A 113 22.18 21.54 -9.47
C GLN A 113 21.92 20.06 -9.15
N VAL A 114 20.66 19.70 -8.94
CA VAL A 114 20.26 18.29 -8.92
C VAL A 114 20.31 17.81 -10.36
N LYS A 115 21.16 16.82 -10.63
CA LYS A 115 21.16 16.19 -11.95
C LYS A 115 19.77 15.60 -12.17
N GLY A 116 19.08 16.09 -13.19
CA GLY A 116 17.76 15.58 -13.56
C GLY A 116 17.82 14.06 -13.76
N ILE A 117 16.77 13.36 -13.32
CA ILE A 117 16.66 11.92 -13.53
C ILE A 117 16.52 11.69 -15.04
N ASP A 118 17.49 10.98 -15.64
CA ASP A 118 17.43 10.60 -17.04
C ASP A 118 16.49 9.39 -17.20
N CYS A 119 15.25 9.68 -17.58
CA CYS A 119 14.19 8.70 -17.72
C CYS A 119 14.18 7.94 -19.06
N GLY A 120 15.09 8.20 -20.01
CA GLY A 120 15.04 7.60 -21.35
C GLY A 120 13.73 7.87 -22.11
N GLU A 121 13.52 7.17 -23.23
CA GLU A 121 12.34 7.40 -24.12
C GLU A 121 11.00 7.02 -23.47
N PHE A 122 10.99 6.00 -22.61
CA PHE A 122 9.75 5.42 -22.07
C PHE A 122 9.34 5.96 -20.70
N GLY A 123 10.09 6.92 -20.15
CA GLY A 123 9.84 7.51 -18.84
C GLY A 123 10.47 6.75 -17.67
N CYS A 124 10.21 7.23 -16.46
CA CYS A 124 10.76 6.64 -15.24
C CYS A 124 9.80 5.68 -14.56
N CYS A 125 10.38 4.67 -13.91
CA CYS A 125 9.69 3.80 -12.96
C CYS A 125 9.60 4.45 -11.58
N ALA A 126 8.79 3.87 -10.69
CA ALA A 126 8.57 4.40 -9.33
C ALA A 126 9.84 4.38 -8.44
N ASP A 127 10.87 3.63 -8.83
CA ASP A 127 12.19 3.62 -8.21
C ASP A 127 13.19 4.56 -8.90
N ASN A 128 12.73 5.43 -9.80
CA ASN A 128 13.52 6.33 -10.64
C ASN A 128 14.43 5.62 -11.65
N SER A 129 14.29 4.30 -11.83
CA SER A 129 14.97 3.60 -12.92
C SER A 129 14.31 3.90 -14.27
N LYS A 130 15.08 3.74 -15.36
CA LYS A 130 14.54 3.86 -16.73
C LYS A 130 13.47 2.78 -16.99
N ALA A 131 12.36 3.16 -17.60
CA ALA A 131 11.35 2.22 -18.05
C ALA A 131 11.81 1.49 -19.32
N ASP A 132 11.64 0.17 -19.35
CA ASP A 132 12.05 -0.64 -20.51
C ASP A 132 10.99 -0.66 -21.63
N SER A 133 9.77 -0.16 -21.36
CA SER A 133 8.70 -0.04 -22.37
C SER A 133 7.58 0.91 -21.94
N ARG A 134 6.75 1.32 -22.91
CA ARG A 134 5.60 2.24 -22.73
C ARG A 134 4.50 1.63 -21.83
N LYS A 135 3.59 2.50 -21.37
CA LYS A 135 2.37 2.14 -20.60
C LYS A 135 2.65 1.37 -19.31
N ARG A 136 3.74 1.69 -18.61
CA ARG A 136 4.16 1.10 -17.32
C ARG A 136 4.49 -0.40 -17.37
N LYS A 137 4.44 -1.07 -18.52
CA LYS A 137 4.72 -2.52 -18.62
C LYS A 137 6.16 -2.87 -18.25
N GLY A 138 7.12 -2.09 -18.77
CA GLY A 138 8.54 -2.27 -18.44
C GLY A 138 8.79 -2.10 -16.95
N CYS A 139 8.20 -1.07 -16.35
CA CYS A 139 8.28 -0.85 -14.91
C CYS A 139 7.59 -1.95 -14.10
N ALA A 140 6.42 -2.43 -14.54
CA ALA A 140 5.69 -3.50 -13.86
C ALA A 140 6.51 -4.79 -13.79
N GLU A 141 7.16 -5.19 -14.89
CA GLU A 141 8.03 -6.36 -14.87
C GLU A 141 9.30 -6.13 -14.03
N LYS A 142 9.95 -4.98 -14.21
CA LYS A 142 11.20 -4.62 -13.54
C LYS A 142 11.04 -4.50 -12.03
N LEU A 143 10.00 -3.80 -11.59
CA LEU A 143 9.65 -3.60 -10.18
C LEU A 143 8.83 -4.75 -9.60
N CYS A 144 8.46 -5.72 -10.43
CA CYS A 144 7.62 -6.83 -10.03
C CYS A 144 6.31 -6.36 -9.38
N GLU A 145 5.57 -5.48 -10.07
CA GLU A 145 4.26 -4.99 -9.62
C GLU A 145 3.18 -5.25 -10.65
N ASP A 146 1.94 -5.43 -10.18
CA ASP A 146 0.81 -5.57 -11.08
C ASP A 146 0.41 -4.18 -11.63
N VAL A 147 0.21 -4.09 -12.94
CA VAL A 147 -0.34 -2.89 -13.60
C VAL A 147 -1.76 -2.65 -13.10
N PHE A 148 -2.58 -3.71 -13.08
CA PHE A 148 -3.97 -3.67 -12.62
C PHE A 148 -4.12 -4.33 -11.24
N LYS A 149 -3.56 -3.68 -10.21
CA LYS A 149 -3.46 -4.22 -8.84
C LYS A 149 -4.76 -4.86 -8.33
N THR A 150 -5.89 -4.16 -8.48
CA THR A 150 -7.21 -4.61 -8.02
C THR A 150 -7.70 -5.84 -8.80
N THR A 151 -7.62 -5.81 -10.13
CA THR A 151 -8.02 -6.93 -10.99
C THR A 151 -7.14 -8.16 -10.79
N CYS A 152 -5.83 -7.99 -10.71
CA CYS A 152 -4.90 -9.11 -10.53
C CYS A 152 -5.08 -9.74 -9.13
N ARG A 153 -5.33 -8.92 -8.10
CA ARG A 153 -5.54 -9.39 -6.72
C ARG A 153 -6.81 -10.23 -6.56
N SER A 154 -7.84 -10.00 -7.37
CA SER A 154 -9.11 -10.72 -7.25
C SER A 154 -9.05 -12.17 -7.76
N PHE A 155 -7.97 -12.57 -8.45
CA PHE A 155 -7.83 -13.94 -8.94
C PHE A 155 -7.68 -14.94 -7.78
N THR A 156 -8.62 -15.86 -7.70
CA THR A 156 -8.52 -17.05 -6.85
C THR A 156 -7.33 -17.93 -7.27
N PRO A 157 -6.80 -18.80 -6.40
CA PRO A 157 -5.71 -19.70 -6.76
C PRO A 157 -5.99 -20.53 -8.03
N LYS A 158 -7.23 -21.01 -8.19
CA LYS A 158 -7.68 -21.74 -9.39
C LYS A 158 -7.67 -20.84 -10.63
N GLU A 159 -8.18 -19.62 -10.53
CA GLU A 159 -8.16 -18.66 -11.64
C GLU A 159 -6.75 -18.23 -12.01
N LYS A 160 -5.83 -18.11 -11.06
CA LYS A 160 -4.43 -17.77 -11.36
C LYS A 160 -3.82 -18.80 -12.30
N ALA A 161 -3.98 -20.09 -12.01
CA ALA A 161 -3.45 -21.17 -12.85
C ALA A 161 -3.94 -21.11 -14.31
N ILE A 162 -5.16 -20.59 -14.53
CA ILE A 162 -5.78 -20.48 -15.86
C ILE A 162 -5.46 -19.12 -16.50
N LYS A 163 -5.78 -18.01 -15.83
CA LYS A 163 -5.66 -16.65 -16.36
C LYS A 163 -4.20 -16.27 -16.65
N CYS A 164 -3.25 -16.74 -15.84
CA CYS A 164 -1.83 -16.45 -16.01
C CYS A 164 -1.18 -17.18 -17.20
N GLN A 165 -1.90 -18.07 -17.88
CA GLN A 165 -1.48 -18.66 -19.16
C GLN A 165 -1.59 -17.65 -20.31
N THR A 166 -2.52 -16.68 -20.21
CA THR A 166 -2.68 -15.67 -21.25
C THR A 166 -1.56 -14.64 -21.20
N LYS A 167 -1.01 -14.29 -22.37
CA LYS A 167 0.06 -13.29 -22.49
C LYS A 167 -0.35 -11.94 -21.89
N THR A 168 -1.57 -11.48 -22.18
CA THR A 168 -2.09 -10.20 -21.70
C THR A 168 -2.17 -10.12 -20.18
N ILE A 169 -2.68 -11.15 -19.51
CA ILE A 169 -2.75 -11.16 -18.04
C ILE A 169 -1.35 -11.25 -17.44
N ARG A 170 -0.47 -12.09 -18.01
CA ARG A 170 0.90 -12.25 -17.53
C ARG A 170 1.72 -10.95 -17.62
N GLU A 171 1.54 -10.17 -18.68
CA GLU A 171 2.18 -8.85 -18.84
C GLU A 171 1.63 -7.80 -17.88
N ASN A 172 0.34 -7.83 -17.57
CA ASN A 172 -0.30 -6.83 -16.71
C ASN A 172 -0.32 -7.22 -15.22
N CYS A 173 -0.10 -8.50 -14.92
CA CYS A 173 -0.12 -9.06 -13.58
C CYS A 173 1.18 -9.83 -13.26
N PRO A 174 2.39 -9.28 -13.51
CA PRO A 174 3.64 -10.03 -13.36
C PRO A 174 3.90 -10.49 -11.91
N TYR A 175 3.41 -9.77 -10.91
CA TYR A 175 3.51 -10.18 -9.51
C TYR A 175 2.51 -11.30 -9.20
N THR A 176 1.24 -11.11 -9.54
CA THR A 176 0.19 -12.10 -9.24
C THR A 176 0.39 -13.42 -9.99
N CYS A 177 0.82 -13.34 -11.25
CA CYS A 177 1.08 -14.46 -12.14
C CYS A 177 2.52 -14.96 -12.07
N SER A 178 3.24 -14.61 -11.01
CA SER A 178 4.62 -15.02 -10.86
C SER A 178 4.70 -16.52 -10.58
N ASP A 179 4.84 -17.33 -11.64
CA ASP A 179 5.33 -18.71 -11.56
C ASP A 179 6.85 -18.72 -11.23
N GLY A 180 7.28 -17.96 -10.22
CA GLY A 180 8.69 -17.82 -9.84
C GLY A 180 9.48 -16.67 -10.50
N ARG A 181 9.04 -16.11 -11.64
CA ARG A 181 9.75 -15.01 -12.34
C ARG A 181 9.97 -13.78 -11.46
N CYS A 182 8.94 -13.44 -10.70
CA CYS A 182 8.88 -12.28 -9.85
C CYS A 182 9.36 -12.59 -8.42
N LEU A 183 9.32 -13.85 -8.00
CA LEU A 183 9.95 -14.31 -6.75
C LEU A 183 11.48 -14.28 -6.81
N ARG A 184 12.05 -14.50 -8.01
CA ARG A 184 13.49 -14.35 -8.28
C ARG A 184 13.92 -12.89 -8.52
N LYS A 185 13.01 -12.07 -9.07
CA LYS A 185 13.24 -10.63 -9.37
C LYS A 185 12.83 -9.67 -8.25
N SER A 186 12.01 -10.11 -7.29
CA SER A 186 11.86 -9.37 -6.03
C SER A 186 13.28 -9.26 -5.51
N PRO A 187 13.86 -8.06 -5.42
CA PRO A 187 15.23 -7.92 -4.95
C PRO A 187 15.29 -8.76 -3.69
N ALA A 188 16.26 -9.68 -3.63
CA ALA A 188 16.43 -10.53 -2.46
C ALA A 188 16.25 -9.64 -1.23
N SER A 189 15.61 -10.14 -0.16
CA SER A 189 15.51 -9.30 1.05
C SER A 189 16.91 -8.72 1.28
N PRO A 190 17.06 -7.43 1.57
CA PRO A 190 18.35 -6.75 1.44
C PRO A 190 19.38 -7.50 2.29
N VAL A 191 18.91 -8.08 3.40
CA VAL A 191 19.56 -9.09 4.22
C VAL A 191 20.16 -10.25 3.43
N ARG A 192 19.39 -10.95 2.58
CA ARG A 192 19.90 -12.05 1.73
C ARG A 192 21.01 -11.58 0.78
N THR A 193 20.91 -10.39 0.20
CA THR A 193 21.98 -9.86 -0.65
C THR A 193 23.25 -9.63 0.17
N CYS A 194 23.12 -9.05 1.36
CA CYS A 194 24.24 -8.90 2.29
C CYS A 194 24.81 -10.28 2.70
N GLN A 195 23.96 -11.23 3.07
CA GLN A 195 24.34 -12.59 3.53
C GLN A 195 25.02 -13.44 2.45
N GLN A 196 24.86 -13.09 1.17
CA GLN A 196 25.59 -13.72 0.08
C GLN A 196 27.04 -13.23 -0.01
N LEU A 197 27.32 -12.04 0.52
CA LEU A 197 28.62 -11.38 0.44
C LEU A 197 29.36 -11.37 1.79
N TYR A 198 28.63 -11.44 2.90
CA TYR A 198 29.15 -11.31 4.26
C TYR A 198 28.53 -12.36 5.19
N PRO A 199 29.20 -12.68 6.32
CA PRO A 199 28.64 -13.51 7.37
C PRO A 199 27.27 -13.01 7.85
N PRO A 200 26.32 -13.90 8.21
CA PRO A 200 24.97 -13.50 8.61
C PRO A 200 24.88 -12.53 9.79
N ASP A 201 25.85 -12.56 10.70
CA ASP A 201 25.97 -11.68 11.87
C ASP A 201 26.56 -10.29 11.55
N MET A 202 27.02 -10.10 10.31
CA MET A 202 27.48 -8.82 9.77
C MET A 202 26.44 -8.13 8.89
N CYS A 203 25.19 -8.62 8.88
CA CYS A 203 24.13 -8.10 8.02
C CYS A 203 22.94 -7.62 8.83
N CYS A 204 22.65 -6.33 8.73
CA CYS A 204 21.48 -5.72 9.33
C CYS A 204 20.19 -6.21 8.66
N TRP A 205 19.05 -6.07 9.36
CA TRP A 205 17.72 -6.45 8.85
C TRP A 205 17.30 -5.66 7.59
N ASP A 206 17.87 -4.47 7.39
CA ASP A 206 17.67 -3.63 6.21
C ASP A 206 18.69 -3.93 5.10
N GLY A 207 19.53 -4.95 5.28
CA GLY A 207 20.57 -5.40 4.35
C GLY A 207 21.81 -4.54 4.28
N THR A 208 21.93 -3.56 5.14
CA THR A 208 23.20 -2.85 5.30
C THR A 208 24.22 -3.73 6.02
N ILE A 209 25.50 -3.46 5.80
CA ILE A 209 26.59 -4.15 6.49
C ILE A 209 26.67 -3.57 7.91
N ALA A 210 26.67 -4.44 8.91
CA ALA A 210 26.89 -4.06 10.28
C ALA A 210 28.30 -3.49 10.46
N ARG A 211 28.47 -2.52 11.38
CA ARG A 211 29.78 -1.94 11.71
C ARG A 211 30.67 -2.90 12.50
N GLY A 212 30.08 -3.96 13.06
CA GLY A 212 30.77 -5.00 13.81
C GLY A 212 29.90 -6.25 13.96
N PRO A 213 30.42 -7.29 14.63
CA PRO A 213 29.70 -8.54 14.87
C PRO A 213 28.44 -8.31 15.70
N ASN A 214 27.53 -9.30 15.70
CA ASN A 214 26.26 -9.26 16.42
C ASN A 214 25.39 -8.04 16.03
N ASN A 215 25.38 -7.67 14.75
CA ASN A 215 24.60 -6.53 14.24
C ASN A 215 24.99 -5.17 14.88
N PHE A 216 26.22 -5.01 15.34
CA PHE A 216 26.67 -3.75 15.93
C PHE A 216 26.58 -2.61 14.91
N GLY A 217 25.97 -1.50 15.31
CA GLY A 217 25.75 -0.34 14.43
C GLY A 217 24.58 -0.50 13.45
N CYS A 218 23.83 -1.60 13.50
CA CYS A 218 22.57 -1.71 12.77
C CYS A 218 21.48 -0.82 13.36
N LYS A 219 20.54 -0.40 12.52
CA LYS A 219 19.34 0.31 12.98
C LYS A 219 18.49 -0.59 13.87
N PRO A 220 17.80 -0.04 14.88
CA PRO A 220 16.83 -0.80 15.68
C PRO A 220 15.81 -1.49 14.77
N CYS A 221 15.53 -2.75 15.04
CA CYS A 221 14.53 -3.50 14.28
C CYS A 221 13.15 -3.28 14.89
N VAL A 222 12.59 -2.11 14.62
CA VAL A 222 11.28 -1.68 15.11
C VAL A 222 10.48 -1.06 13.98
N ASP A 223 9.16 -1.23 14.01
CA ASP A 223 8.27 -0.52 13.10
C ASP A 223 8.37 0.98 13.37
N ARG A 224 8.81 1.74 12.37
CA ARG A 224 8.96 3.20 12.49
C ARG A 224 7.60 3.91 12.53
N TYR A 225 6.60 3.32 11.89
CA TYR A 225 5.22 3.81 11.85
C TYR A 225 4.25 2.72 12.36
N PRO A 226 4.31 2.33 13.64
CA PRO A 226 3.66 1.11 14.15
C PRO A 226 2.15 1.09 13.88
N HIS A 227 1.47 2.25 13.96
CA HIS A 227 0.04 2.35 13.67
C HIS A 227 -0.27 2.09 12.18
N ALA A 228 0.44 2.76 11.26
CA ALA A 228 0.29 2.54 9.83
C ALA A 228 0.67 1.09 9.43
N CYS A 229 1.79 0.58 9.95
CA CYS A 229 2.21 -0.80 9.76
C CYS A 229 1.09 -1.76 10.17
N LYS A 230 0.49 -1.58 11.36
CA LYS A 230 -0.62 -2.40 11.85
C LYS A 230 -1.87 -2.32 10.96
N ILE A 231 -2.36 -1.12 10.63
CA ILE A 231 -3.58 -0.94 9.82
C ILE A 231 -3.43 -1.58 8.45
N PHE A 232 -2.32 -1.28 7.77
CA PHE A 232 -2.10 -1.76 6.42
C PHE A 232 -1.69 -3.24 6.40
N SER A 233 -1.09 -3.77 7.49
CA SER A 233 -0.70 -5.17 7.65
C SER A 233 -1.85 -6.14 7.32
N MET A 234 -3.03 -5.83 7.86
CA MET A 234 -4.23 -6.67 7.81
C MET A 234 -4.90 -6.63 6.44
N SER A 235 -4.84 -5.49 5.77
CA SER A 235 -5.73 -5.20 4.64
C SER A 235 -5.09 -5.48 3.27
N TRP A 236 -3.76 -5.56 3.17
CA TRP A 236 -3.07 -5.46 1.87
C TRP A 236 -2.09 -6.58 1.55
N LYS A 237 -1.95 -7.59 2.41
CA LYS A 237 -0.84 -8.55 2.37
C LYS A 237 0.55 -7.89 2.47
N SER A 238 0.63 -6.55 2.48
CA SER A 238 1.66 -5.73 3.12
C SER A 238 3.03 -5.97 2.53
N CYS A 239 3.83 -6.79 3.18
CA CYS A 239 5.14 -7.25 2.72
C CYS A 239 5.05 -8.11 1.44
N LYS A 240 3.87 -8.70 1.17
CA LYS A 240 3.50 -9.48 -0.02
C LYS A 240 2.44 -8.76 -0.87
N SER A 241 2.39 -7.43 -0.82
CA SER A 241 1.53 -6.63 -1.69
C SER A 241 1.96 -6.76 -3.15
N ASN A 242 1.01 -6.68 -4.08
CA ASN A 242 1.30 -6.61 -5.52
C ASN A 242 1.69 -5.21 -6.01
N SER A 243 1.76 -4.22 -5.11
CA SER A 243 2.31 -2.89 -5.35
C SER A 243 3.77 -2.82 -4.90
N TRP A 244 4.68 -2.36 -5.77
CA TRP A 244 6.08 -2.18 -5.40
C TRP A 244 6.25 -1.15 -4.28
N ARG A 245 5.55 -0.01 -4.38
CA ARG A 245 5.61 1.06 -3.37
C ARG A 245 5.21 0.56 -1.98
N MET A 246 4.18 -0.27 -1.92
CA MET A 246 3.74 -0.85 -0.65
C MET A 246 4.72 -1.83 -0.07
N ARG A 247 5.24 -2.75 -0.89
CA ARG A 247 6.28 -3.64 -0.42
C ARG A 247 7.51 -2.87 0.06
N LYS A 248 7.94 -1.83 -0.68
CA LYS A 248 9.07 -1.00 -0.31
C LYS A 248 8.83 -0.29 1.03
N PHE A 249 7.68 0.38 1.20
CA PHE A 249 7.34 1.03 2.47
C PHE A 249 7.39 0.05 3.65
N PHE A 250 6.72 -1.10 3.51
CA PHE A 250 6.69 -2.10 4.58
C PHE A 250 8.06 -2.69 4.89
N LYS A 251 8.86 -2.91 3.87
CA LYS A 251 10.22 -3.42 3.98
C LYS A 251 11.16 -2.43 4.66
N ASP A 252 11.00 -1.13 4.38
CA ASP A 252 11.90 -0.09 4.86
C ASP A 252 11.48 0.45 6.25
N PHE A 253 10.18 0.40 6.57
CA PHE A 253 9.63 1.05 7.77
C PHE A 253 8.84 0.14 8.71
N CYS A 254 8.52 -1.09 8.30
CA CYS A 254 7.71 -2.02 9.09
C CYS A 254 8.39 -3.39 9.28
N PRO A 255 9.66 -3.46 9.72
CA PRO A 255 10.40 -4.72 9.77
C PRO A 255 9.81 -5.76 10.73
N THR A 256 9.28 -5.32 11.87
CA THR A 256 8.66 -6.21 12.86
C THR A 256 7.35 -6.75 12.31
N THR A 257 6.48 -5.88 11.76
CA THR A 257 5.24 -6.30 11.10
C THR A 257 5.49 -7.24 9.92
N CYS A 258 6.62 -7.09 9.23
CA CYS A 258 7.02 -7.99 8.15
C CYS A 258 7.71 -9.29 8.59
N GLY A 259 7.90 -9.48 9.90
CA GLY A 259 8.57 -10.65 10.45
C GLY A 259 10.06 -10.74 10.11
N HIS A 260 10.71 -9.60 9.83
CA HIS A 260 12.17 -9.55 9.68
C HIS A 260 12.90 -9.73 11.02
N CYS A 261 12.23 -9.39 12.12
CA CYS A 261 12.73 -9.58 13.48
C CYS A 261 11.58 -9.91 14.44
N THR A 262 11.92 -10.52 15.57
CA THR A 262 11.02 -10.73 16.70
C THR A 262 11.19 -9.57 17.68
N SER A 263 10.09 -8.94 18.07
CA SER A 263 10.03 -7.87 19.08
C SER A 263 10.15 -8.41 20.49
#